data_AF-A0A1F6KJN8-F1
#
_entry.id   AF-A0A1F6KJN8-F1
#
_cell.length_a   1.000
_cell.length_b   1.000
_cell.length_c   1.000
_cell.angle_alpha   90.00
_cell.angle_beta   90.00
_cell.angle_gamma   90.00
#
_symmetry.space_group_name_H-M   'P 1'
#
loop_
_entity.id
_entity.type
_entity.pdbx_description
1 polymer ?
#
loop_
_entity_poly.entity_id
_entity_poly.type
_entity_poly.pdbx_seq_one_letter_code
_entity_poly.pdbx_strand_id
1 'polypeptide(L)'
;MEEQKTPKLTEKFKDKKVVGSVIAILVLILVFGGIFAAINSGEDKKSSSGSLISTSDLPELQPSDIGMVVTVRDDGRALMFELTKADDIKTVEYTIEYEKEIDGERVPEGIFGIMNIGEDGITKTDFREFGTCSSERCRYDEVVSDITIILKVTKKDGKEYQVKEKVQL
;
A
#
# COMPACT_ATOMS: atom_id res chain seq x y z
N MET A 1 -10.97 34.77 -44.85
CA MET A 1 -9.71 35.52 -45.01
C MET A 1 -9.81 36.69 -44.07
N GLU A 2 -9.20 36.59 -42.89
CA GLU A 2 -9.28 37.59 -41.82
C GLU A 2 -7.86 38.13 -41.57
N GLU A 3 -7.72 39.44 -41.67
CA GLU A 3 -6.48 40.20 -41.72
C GLU A 3 -5.99 40.48 -40.28
N GLN A 4 -4.85 39.90 -39.87
CA GLN A 4 -4.26 40.20 -38.56
C GLN A 4 -3.44 41.50 -38.61
N LYS A 5 -3.93 42.49 -37.87
CA LYS A 5 -3.31 43.81 -37.65
C LYS A 5 -2.27 43.71 -36.54
N THR A 6 -0.99 43.75 -36.89
CA THR A 6 0.13 43.83 -35.92
C THR A 6 0.19 45.20 -35.23
N PRO A 7 0.34 45.26 -33.89
CA PRO A 7 0.59 46.52 -33.19
C PRO A 7 2.04 46.99 -33.36
N LYS A 8 2.20 48.27 -33.74
CA LYS A 8 3.50 48.95 -33.80
C LYS A 8 4.03 49.19 -32.38
N LEU A 9 5.15 48.55 -32.05
CA LEU A 9 5.97 48.89 -30.89
C LEU A 9 6.69 50.22 -31.18
N THR A 10 6.29 51.26 -30.47
CA THR A 10 6.94 52.57 -30.51
C THR A 10 8.26 52.53 -29.75
N GLU A 11 9.36 52.73 -30.46
CA GLU A 11 10.68 52.95 -29.88
C GLU A 11 10.69 54.22 -29.00
N LYS A 12 10.75 54.03 -27.69
CA LYS A 12 11.16 55.08 -26.73
C LYS A 12 12.32 54.58 -25.88
N PHE A 13 13.47 54.36 -26.50
CA PHE A 13 14.73 54.13 -25.80
C PHE A 13 15.77 55.16 -26.24
N LYS A 14 15.62 56.40 -25.77
CA LYS A 14 16.69 57.41 -25.92
C LYS A 14 16.86 58.35 -24.72
N ASP A 15 16.36 57.95 -23.55
CA ASP A 15 16.63 58.66 -22.30
C ASP A 15 17.49 57.79 -21.39
N LYS A 16 18.72 58.26 -21.08
CA LYS A 16 19.67 57.55 -20.19
C LYS A 16 19.08 57.25 -18.80
N LYS A 17 18.09 58.05 -18.37
CA LYS A 17 17.33 57.83 -17.12
C LYS A 17 16.34 56.66 -17.21
N VAL A 18 15.72 56.46 -18.37
CA VAL A 18 14.80 55.34 -18.63
C VAL A 18 15.58 54.04 -18.81
N VAL A 19 16.72 54.08 -19.50
CA VAL A 19 17.62 52.92 -19.66
C VAL A 19 18.20 52.50 -18.30
N GLY A 20 18.60 53.44 -17.44
CA GLY A 20 19.06 53.13 -16.08
C GLY A 20 17.99 52.48 -15.21
N SER A 21 16.74 52.93 -15.30
CA SER A 21 15.61 52.36 -14.56
C SER A 21 15.26 50.93 -15.02
N VAL A 22 15.27 50.68 -16.33
CA VAL A 22 15.00 49.35 -16.90
C VAL A 22 16.09 48.36 -16.50
N ILE A 23 17.38 48.75 -16.53
CA ILE A 23 18.48 47.88 -16.08
C ILE A 23 18.38 47.58 -14.59
N ALA A 24 18.04 48.57 -13.76
CA ALA A 24 17.87 48.36 -12.32
C ALA A 24 16.72 47.39 -11.98
N ILE A 25 15.59 47.50 -12.69
CA ILE A 25 14.44 46.59 -12.54
C ILE A 25 14.82 45.17 -12.99
N LEU A 26 15.56 45.03 -14.08
CA LEU A 26 15.97 43.72 -14.62
C LEU A 26 16.95 43.00 -13.68
N VAL A 27 17.88 43.73 -13.06
CA VAL A 27 18.76 43.20 -12.01
C VAL A 27 17.96 42.79 -10.76
N LEU A 28 16.95 43.57 -10.37
CA LEU A 28 16.12 43.25 -9.21
C LEU A 28 15.28 41.98 -9.45
N ILE A 29 14.73 41.80 -10.65
CA ILE A 29 13.98 40.59 -11.04
C ILE A 29 14.90 39.36 -11.06
N LEU A 30 16.15 39.47 -11.50
CA LEU A 30 17.10 38.35 -11.49
C LEU A 30 17.52 37.94 -10.07
N VAL A 31 17.69 38.90 -9.16
CA VAL A 31 18.03 38.61 -7.75
C VAL A 31 16.84 38.00 -7.01
N PHE A 32 15.62 38.54 -7.18
CA PHE A 32 14.42 37.98 -6.54
C PHE A 32 13.97 36.66 -7.17
N GLY A 33 14.07 36.51 -8.50
CA GLY A 33 13.74 35.28 -9.21
C GLY A 33 14.72 34.13 -8.92
N GLY A 34 16.02 34.44 -8.78
CA GLY A 34 17.04 33.46 -8.41
C GLY A 34 16.88 32.91 -6.99
N ILE A 35 16.48 33.76 -6.03
CA ILE A 35 16.22 33.33 -4.65
C ILE A 35 14.92 32.51 -4.56
N PHE A 36 13.86 32.88 -5.29
CA PHE A 36 12.59 32.14 -5.28
C PHE A 36 12.70 30.73 -5.91
N ALA A 37 13.48 30.56 -6.99
CA ALA A 37 13.69 29.26 -7.63
C ALA A 37 14.52 28.29 -6.76
N ALA A 38 15.44 28.81 -5.94
CA ALA A 38 16.27 28.01 -5.04
C ALA A 38 15.51 27.49 -3.80
N ILE A 39 14.45 28.17 -3.36
CA ILE A 39 13.66 27.76 -2.19
C ILE A 39 12.58 26.73 -2.57
N ASN A 40 12.14 26.68 -3.84
CA ASN A 40 11.08 25.79 -4.30
C ASN A 40 11.56 24.47 -4.93
N SER A 41 12.87 24.17 -4.84
CA SER A 41 13.46 22.94 -5.40
C SER A 41 13.89 21.92 -4.33
N GLY A 42 13.41 22.08 -3.10
CA GLY A 42 13.56 21.09 -2.04
C GLY A 42 12.24 20.38 -1.79
N GLU A 43 12.04 19.23 -2.43
CA GLU A 43 11.51 17.99 -1.83
C GLU A 43 11.20 16.97 -2.93
N ASP A 44 12.05 15.95 -3.00
CA ASP A 44 11.76 14.66 -3.60
C ASP A 44 10.41 14.12 -3.09
N LYS A 45 9.43 14.02 -3.99
CA LYS A 45 8.34 13.05 -3.84
C LYS A 45 8.50 12.00 -4.91
N LYS A 46 9.46 11.10 -4.66
CA LYS A 46 9.39 9.73 -5.13
C LYS A 46 7.97 9.25 -4.84
N SER A 47 7.25 8.90 -5.90
CA SER A 47 5.94 8.26 -5.84
C SER A 47 6.05 7.04 -4.95
N SER A 48 5.72 7.21 -3.67
CA SER A 48 5.50 6.12 -2.75
C SER A 48 4.10 5.62 -3.07
N SER A 49 4.04 4.59 -3.92
CA SER A 49 2.87 3.73 -3.96
C SER A 49 2.63 3.26 -2.53
N GLY A 50 1.53 3.69 -1.93
CA GLY A 50 1.19 3.41 -0.55
C GLY A 50 0.97 1.92 -0.36
N SER A 51 2.02 1.19 0.03
CA SER A 51 1.88 -0.04 0.79
C SER A 51 1.43 0.36 2.19
N LEU A 52 0.12 0.34 2.41
CA LEU A 52 -0.51 0.62 3.70
C LEU A 52 -0.49 -0.62 4.59
N ILE A 53 0.69 -1.17 4.89
CA ILE A 53 0.88 -2.00 6.08
C ILE A 53 2.27 -1.64 6.63
N SER A 54 2.29 -1.00 7.80
CA SER A 54 3.50 -0.92 8.61
C SER A 54 4.00 -2.35 8.82
N THR A 55 5.17 -2.70 8.29
CA THR A 55 5.94 -3.85 8.77
C THR A 55 6.14 -3.61 10.25
N SER A 56 5.30 -4.23 11.08
CA SER A 56 5.46 -4.12 12.52
C SER A 56 6.76 -4.81 12.85
N ASP A 57 7.67 -4.13 13.54
CA ASP A 57 8.90 -4.71 14.10
C ASP A 57 8.60 -5.67 15.27
N LEU A 58 7.61 -6.56 15.08
CA LEU A 58 7.27 -7.60 16.03
C LEU A 58 8.28 -8.74 15.88
N PRO A 59 8.67 -9.39 16.98
CA PRO A 59 9.43 -10.63 16.90
C PRO A 59 8.68 -11.67 16.07
N GLU A 60 9.41 -12.33 15.16
CA GLU A 60 8.83 -13.38 14.32
C GLU A 60 8.82 -14.74 15.05
N LEU A 61 7.73 -15.47 14.92
CA LEU A 61 7.65 -16.91 15.21
C LEU A 61 7.54 -17.67 13.90
N GLN A 62 8.04 -18.90 13.90
CA GLN A 62 7.82 -19.81 12.78
C GLN A 62 6.39 -20.37 12.84
N PRO A 63 5.78 -20.69 11.69
CA PRO A 63 4.47 -21.36 11.64
C PRO A 63 4.41 -22.63 12.51
N SER A 64 5.52 -23.38 12.59
CA SER A 64 5.65 -24.61 13.39
C SER A 64 5.62 -24.37 14.91
N ASP A 65 5.95 -23.17 15.37
CA ASP A 65 5.93 -22.79 16.80
C ASP A 65 4.50 -22.72 17.33
N ILE A 66 3.56 -22.27 16.49
CA ILE A 66 2.12 -22.23 16.80
C ILE A 66 1.35 -23.41 16.21
N GLY A 67 2.06 -24.35 15.57
CA GLY A 67 1.48 -25.54 14.96
C GLY A 67 0.48 -25.20 13.85
N MET A 68 0.81 -24.20 13.03
CA MET A 68 -0.02 -23.75 11.92
C MET A 68 -0.04 -24.80 10.79
N VAL A 69 -1.24 -25.17 10.36
CA VAL A 69 -1.49 -26.04 9.22
C VAL A 69 -2.43 -25.32 8.27
N VAL A 70 -2.06 -25.22 6.99
CA VAL A 70 -2.90 -24.60 5.97
C VAL A 70 -3.48 -25.69 5.08
N THR A 71 -4.77 -25.57 4.78
CA THR A 71 -5.50 -26.42 3.83
C THR A 71 -6.09 -25.55 2.74
N VAL A 72 -5.64 -25.74 1.50
CA VAL A 72 -6.29 -25.16 0.32
C VAL A 72 -7.47 -26.04 -0.05
N ARG A 73 -8.61 -25.44 -0.38
CA ARG A 73 -9.79 -26.18 -0.84
C ARG A 73 -9.52 -26.79 -2.21
N ASP A 74 -10.11 -27.93 -2.51
CA ASP A 74 -9.89 -28.68 -3.77
C ASP A 74 -10.13 -27.86 -5.05
N ASP A 75 -10.94 -26.81 -5.00
CA ASP A 75 -11.23 -25.93 -6.14
C ASP A 75 -10.23 -24.76 -6.29
N GLY A 76 -9.28 -24.61 -5.38
CA GLY A 76 -8.27 -23.54 -5.35
C GLY A 76 -8.83 -22.15 -5.01
N ARG A 77 -10.11 -22.04 -4.61
CA ARG A 77 -10.81 -20.75 -4.43
C ARG A 77 -10.94 -20.29 -2.99
N ALA A 78 -10.47 -21.11 -2.06
CA ALA A 78 -10.47 -20.77 -0.65
C ALA A 78 -9.33 -21.49 0.07
N LEU A 79 -8.94 -20.95 1.21
CA LEU A 79 -8.08 -21.65 2.15
C LEU A 79 -8.65 -21.59 3.57
N MET A 80 -8.24 -22.54 4.39
CA MET A 80 -8.46 -22.57 5.83
C MET A 80 -7.09 -22.77 6.48
N PHE A 81 -6.91 -22.24 7.69
CA PHE A 81 -5.78 -22.64 8.51
C PHE A 81 -6.20 -22.96 9.95
N GLU A 82 -5.43 -23.86 10.54
CA GLU A 82 -5.62 -24.39 11.89
C GLU A 82 -4.35 -24.15 12.70
N LEU A 83 -4.51 -23.76 13.96
CA LEU A 83 -3.43 -23.63 14.94
C LEU A 83 -3.60 -24.74 15.98
N THR A 84 -2.61 -25.61 16.08
CA THR A 84 -2.62 -26.78 16.98
C THR A 84 -1.86 -26.56 18.28
N LYS A 85 -1.17 -25.43 18.44
CA LYS A 85 -0.44 -25.04 19.65
C LYS A 85 -0.81 -23.62 20.07
N ALA A 86 -2.06 -23.41 20.43
CA ALA A 86 -2.59 -22.09 20.78
C ALA A 86 -2.85 -21.89 22.29
N ASP A 87 -2.44 -22.82 23.16
CA ASP A 87 -2.71 -22.78 24.62
C ASP A 87 -2.28 -21.48 25.31
N ASP A 88 -1.20 -20.86 24.86
CA ASP A 88 -0.64 -19.62 25.39
C ASP A 88 -1.05 -18.38 24.58
N ILE A 89 -1.87 -18.54 23.55
CA ILE A 89 -2.36 -17.48 22.68
C ILE A 89 -3.70 -16.95 23.23
N LYS A 90 -3.85 -15.62 23.22
CA LYS A 90 -5.10 -14.94 23.60
C LYS A 90 -5.95 -14.64 22.38
N THR A 91 -5.34 -14.08 21.34
CA THR A 91 -6.02 -13.62 20.12
C THR A 91 -5.05 -13.71 18.95
N VAL A 92 -5.59 -13.99 17.76
CA VAL A 92 -4.86 -13.93 16.51
C VAL A 92 -5.63 -13.04 15.55
N GLU A 93 -4.99 -11.96 15.11
CA GLU A 93 -5.46 -11.19 13.96
C GLU A 93 -4.72 -11.71 12.74
N TYR A 94 -5.40 -11.86 11.61
CA TYR A 94 -4.78 -12.36 10.40
C TYR A 94 -5.12 -11.53 9.18
N THR A 95 -4.18 -11.53 8.25
CA THR A 95 -4.29 -10.99 6.90
C THR A 95 -3.88 -12.08 5.92
N ILE A 96 -4.72 -12.35 4.93
CA ILE A 96 -4.38 -13.21 3.78
C ILE A 96 -4.22 -12.27 2.58
N GLU A 97 -3.04 -12.25 1.99
CA GLU A 97 -2.69 -11.39 0.85
C GLU A 97 -2.50 -12.23 -0.41
N TYR A 98 -3.02 -11.76 -1.54
CA TYR A 98 -2.86 -12.37 -2.85
C TYR A 98 -3.01 -11.35 -3.97
N GLU A 99 -2.58 -11.71 -5.19
CA GLU A 99 -2.85 -10.94 -6.41
C GLU A 99 -3.89 -11.65 -7.25
N LYS A 100 -4.82 -10.88 -7.82
CA LYS A 100 -5.80 -11.34 -8.79
C LYS A 100 -5.63 -10.69 -10.14
N GLU A 101 -6.06 -11.36 -11.20
CA GLU A 101 -6.12 -10.79 -12.53
C GLU A 101 -7.47 -10.12 -12.81
N ILE A 102 -7.41 -8.87 -13.29
CA ILE A 102 -8.57 -8.13 -13.79
C ILE A 102 -8.16 -7.47 -15.10
N ASP A 103 -8.81 -7.85 -16.21
CA ASP A 103 -8.54 -7.31 -17.55
C ASP A 103 -7.05 -7.38 -17.97
N GLY A 104 -6.34 -8.42 -17.53
CA GLY A 104 -4.91 -8.64 -17.81
C GLY A 104 -3.94 -7.88 -16.89
N GLU A 105 -4.46 -7.15 -15.90
CA GLU A 105 -3.66 -6.46 -14.88
C GLU A 105 -3.69 -7.22 -13.55
N ARG A 106 -2.54 -7.24 -12.85
CA ARG A 106 -2.44 -7.82 -11.51
C ARG A 106 -2.83 -6.78 -10.45
N VAL A 107 -3.83 -7.13 -9.64
CA VAL A 107 -4.38 -6.28 -8.60
C VAL A 107 -4.21 -6.97 -7.24
N PRO A 108 -3.56 -6.34 -6.25
CA PRO A 108 -3.46 -6.90 -4.91
C PRO A 108 -4.81 -6.91 -4.20
N GLU A 109 -5.07 -7.94 -3.41
CA GLU A 109 -6.28 -8.13 -2.62
C GLU A 109 -5.95 -8.72 -1.23
N GLY A 110 -6.83 -8.47 -0.25
CA GLY A 110 -6.59 -8.87 1.12
C GLY A 110 -7.86 -9.33 1.87
N ILE A 111 -7.74 -10.40 2.63
CA ILE A 111 -8.78 -10.88 3.55
C ILE A 111 -8.31 -10.72 4.98
N PHE A 112 -9.06 -10.00 5.80
CA PHE A 112 -8.76 -9.74 7.19
C PHE A 112 -9.69 -10.50 8.12
N GLY A 113 -9.21 -10.87 9.30
CA GLY A 113 -10.09 -11.32 10.36
C GLY A 113 -9.38 -11.58 11.68
N ILE A 114 -10.16 -12.12 12.62
CA ILE A 114 -9.72 -12.38 13.98
C ILE A 114 -10.16 -13.79 14.36
N MET A 115 -9.26 -14.55 14.95
CA MET A 115 -9.54 -15.85 15.56
C MET A 115 -9.53 -15.71 17.08
N ASN A 116 -10.61 -16.21 17.70
CA ASN A 116 -10.61 -16.48 19.13
C ASN A 116 -10.03 -17.88 19.36
N ILE A 117 -9.26 -18.03 20.43
CA ILE A 117 -8.62 -19.30 20.77
C ILE A 117 -9.58 -20.14 21.60
N GLY A 118 -9.77 -21.41 21.19
CA GLY A 118 -10.55 -22.39 21.95
C GLY A 118 -9.90 -22.72 23.29
N GLU A 119 -10.70 -23.20 24.25
CA GLU A 119 -10.18 -23.61 25.57
C GLU A 119 -9.26 -24.83 25.50
N ASP A 120 -9.34 -25.60 24.43
CA ASP A 120 -8.55 -26.80 24.13
C ASP A 120 -7.21 -26.51 23.43
N GLY A 121 -6.87 -25.24 23.22
CA GLY A 121 -5.61 -24.85 22.57
C GLY A 121 -5.56 -25.12 21.07
N ILE A 122 -6.69 -25.51 20.48
CA ILE A 122 -6.83 -25.74 19.04
C ILE A 122 -7.85 -24.74 18.50
N THR A 123 -7.54 -24.12 17.36
CA THR A 123 -8.49 -23.23 16.70
C THR A 123 -8.30 -23.29 15.20
N LYS A 124 -9.39 -23.15 14.44
CA LYS A 124 -9.36 -23.15 12.98
C LYS A 124 -10.27 -22.06 12.43
N THR A 125 -9.92 -21.52 11.28
CA THR A 125 -10.82 -20.63 10.55
C THR A 125 -11.88 -21.45 9.83
N ASP A 126 -12.97 -20.79 9.41
CA ASP A 126 -13.71 -21.29 8.24
C ASP A 126 -12.86 -21.11 6.98
N PHE A 127 -13.30 -21.72 5.87
CA PHE A 127 -12.72 -21.42 4.56
C PHE A 127 -12.90 -19.94 4.23
N ARG A 128 -11.80 -19.27 3.92
CA ARG A 128 -11.74 -17.89 3.47
C ARG A 128 -11.71 -17.88 1.95
N GLU A 129 -12.82 -17.48 1.37
CA GLU A 129 -13.05 -17.41 -0.08
C GLU A 129 -12.22 -16.28 -0.69
N PHE A 130 -11.53 -16.57 -1.80
CA PHE A 130 -10.87 -15.55 -2.62
C PHE A 130 -11.92 -14.88 -3.52
N GLY A 131 -12.29 -13.65 -3.17
CA GLY A 131 -13.30 -12.87 -3.88
C GLY A 131 -14.37 -12.31 -2.94
N THR A 132 -15.57 -12.13 -3.47
CA THR A 132 -16.68 -11.50 -2.74
C THR A 132 -17.92 -12.38 -2.80
N CYS A 133 -18.51 -12.66 -1.64
CA CYS A 133 -19.77 -13.38 -1.53
C CYS A 133 -20.89 -12.46 -1.03
N SER A 134 -22.07 -12.50 -1.67
CA SER A 134 -23.28 -11.84 -1.19
C SER A 134 -24.43 -12.84 -1.15
N SER A 135 -25.04 -12.97 0.04
CA SER A 135 -26.20 -13.77 0.48
C SER A 135 -26.42 -15.19 -0.07
N GLU A 136 -26.11 -15.51 -1.32
CA GLU A 136 -26.25 -16.82 -1.97
C GLU A 136 -25.29 -17.02 -3.17
N ARG A 137 -24.48 -16.03 -3.55
CA ARG A 137 -23.56 -16.11 -4.70
C ARG A 137 -22.19 -15.55 -4.37
N CYS A 138 -21.16 -16.31 -4.74
CA CYS A 138 -19.78 -15.87 -4.68
C CYS A 138 -19.27 -15.54 -6.08
N ARG A 139 -18.65 -14.37 -6.21
CA ARG A 139 -17.78 -14.05 -7.33
C ARG A 139 -16.36 -14.30 -6.87
N TYR A 140 -15.73 -15.29 -7.50
CA TYR A 140 -14.36 -15.67 -7.20
C TYR A 140 -13.37 -14.83 -7.99
N ASP A 141 -12.24 -14.55 -7.37
CA ASP A 141 -11.10 -13.92 -8.01
C ASP A 141 -10.27 -14.95 -8.78
N GLU A 142 -9.67 -14.55 -9.89
CA GLU A 142 -8.65 -15.33 -10.58
C GLU A 142 -7.30 -15.06 -9.93
N VAL A 143 -6.89 -15.92 -8.99
CA VAL A 143 -5.66 -15.75 -8.23
C VAL A 143 -4.45 -16.13 -9.10
N VAL A 144 -3.46 -15.24 -9.17
CA VAL A 144 -2.26 -15.38 -10.03
C VAL A 144 -0.94 -15.31 -9.26
N SER A 145 -1.00 -15.32 -7.93
CA SER A 145 0.18 -15.32 -7.05
C SER A 145 0.13 -16.45 -6.01
N ASP A 146 1.27 -16.66 -5.36
CA ASP A 146 1.28 -17.35 -4.06
C ASP A 146 0.41 -16.58 -3.06
N ILE A 147 -0.21 -17.30 -2.14
CA ILE A 147 -0.96 -16.72 -1.03
C ILE A 147 0.00 -16.48 0.14
N THR A 148 -0.05 -15.28 0.73
CA THR A 148 0.71 -14.95 1.93
C THR A 148 -0.24 -14.78 3.12
N ILE A 149 -0.09 -15.62 4.14
CA ILE A 149 -0.84 -15.50 5.39
C ILE A 149 0.06 -14.83 6.43
N ILE A 150 -0.41 -13.74 7.03
CA ILE A 150 0.28 -13.00 8.07
C ILE A 150 -0.60 -13.02 9.31
N LEU A 151 -0.07 -13.53 10.41
CA LEU A 151 -0.72 -13.56 11.71
C LEU A 151 -0.04 -12.58 12.65
N LYS A 152 -0.82 -11.74 13.32
CA LYS A 152 -0.41 -11.04 14.53
C LYS A 152 -0.95 -11.83 15.72
N VAL A 153 -0.04 -12.44 16.48
CA VAL A 153 -0.34 -13.32 17.60
C VAL A 153 -0.14 -12.55 18.90
N THR A 154 -1.21 -12.34 19.67
CA THR A 154 -1.13 -11.81 21.04
C THR A 154 -1.18 -12.96 22.03
N LYS A 155 -0.11 -13.15 22.80
CA LYS A 155 -0.02 -14.17 23.86
C LYS A 155 -0.79 -13.74 25.11
N LYS A 156 -1.10 -14.70 25.98
CA LYS A 156 -1.79 -14.46 27.27
C LYS A 156 -0.98 -13.57 28.22
N ASP A 157 0.35 -13.53 28.08
CA ASP A 157 1.24 -12.62 28.81
C ASP A 157 1.28 -11.19 28.24
N GLY A 158 0.54 -10.93 27.15
CA GLY A 158 0.45 -9.63 26.49
C GLY A 158 1.52 -9.36 25.44
N LYS A 159 2.48 -10.27 25.22
CA LYS A 159 3.46 -10.11 24.14
C LYS A 159 2.83 -10.36 22.78
N GLU A 160 3.33 -9.64 21.79
CA GLU A 160 2.89 -9.75 20.40
C GLU A 160 4.01 -10.29 19.53
N TYR A 161 3.61 -11.15 18.58
CA TYR A 161 4.50 -11.79 17.62
C TYR A 161 3.88 -11.76 16.23
N GLN A 162 4.72 -11.84 15.21
CA GLN A 162 4.28 -12.03 13.83
C GLN A 162 4.59 -13.45 13.36
N VAL A 163 3.66 -14.06 12.61
CA VAL A 163 3.90 -15.31 11.87
C VAL A 163 3.57 -15.07 10.42
N LYS A 164 4.42 -15.56 9.51
CA LYS A 164 4.21 -15.44 8.08
C LYS A 164 4.35 -16.80 7.43
N GLU A 165 3.37 -17.16 6.61
CA GLU A 165 3.36 -18.41 5.84
C GLU A 165 3.02 -18.12 4.37
N LYS A 166 3.73 -18.77 3.45
CA LYS A 166 3.46 -18.69 2.01
C LYS A 166 2.94 -20.02 1.50
N VAL A 167 1.88 -19.98 0.71
CA VAL A 167 1.16 -21.16 0.22
C VAL A 167 0.99 -21.04 -1.28
N GLN A 168 1.34 -22.11 -1.99
CA GLN A 168 1.08 -22.22 -3.43
C GLN A 168 -0.30 -22.84 -3.63
N LEU A 169 -1.08 -22.27 -4.55
CA LEU A 169 -2.37 -22.82 -4.98
C LEU A 169 -2.19 -23.92 -6.02
#